data_AF-A0A7K0RHP5-F1
#
_entry.id   AF-A0A7K0RHP5-F1
#
_cell.length_a   1.000
_cell.length_b   1.000
_cell.length_c   1.000
_cell.angle_alpha   90.00
_cell.angle_beta   90.00
_cell.angle_gamma   90.00
#
_symmetry.space_group_name_H-M   'P 1'
#
loop_
_entity.id
_entity.type
_entity.pdbx_description
1 polymer ?
#
loop_
_entity_poly.entity_id
_entity_poly.type
_entity_poly.pdbx_seq_one_letter_code
_entity_poly.pdbx_strand_id
1 'polypeptide(L)' 'MSGGSRGIGLAIAVRLAEEGANVAIMAKTDTPNPKLPGTI' A
#
# COMPACT_ATOMS: atom_id res chain seq x y z
N MET A 1 2.21 2.22 -7.58
CA MET A 1 1.70 0.86 -7.36
C MET A 1 0.19 0.90 -7.13
N SER A 2 -0.59 0.30 -8.03
CA SER A 2 -2.04 0.15 -7.84
C SER A 2 -2.32 -0.93 -6.79
N GLY A 3 -3.17 -0.63 -5.81
CA GLY A 3 -3.53 -1.60 -4.76
C GLY A 3 -2.49 -1.78 -3.64
N GLY A 4 -1.54 -0.86 -3.48
CA GLY A 4 -0.49 -0.92 -2.45
C GLY A 4 -0.97 -0.76 -1.00
N SER A 5 -2.25 -0.48 -0.77
CA SER A 5 -2.81 -0.30 0.59
C SER A 5 -2.82 -1.58 1.46
N ARG A 6 -2.70 -2.77 0.85
CA ARG A 6 -2.86 -4.06 1.55
C ARG A 6 -2.29 -5.24 0.73
N GLY A 7 -2.17 -6.39 1.36
CA GLY A 7 -1.82 -7.67 0.70
C GLY A 7 -0.46 -7.62 0.00
N ILE A 8 -0.38 -8.28 -1.16
CA ILE A 8 0.88 -8.41 -1.93
C ILE A 8 1.43 -7.04 -2.36
N GLY A 9 0.56 -6.10 -2.73
CA GLY A 9 0.99 -4.75 -3.09
C GLY A 9 1.71 -4.05 -1.94
N LEU A 10 1.18 -4.13 -0.72
CA LEU A 10 1.84 -3.57 0.46
C LEU A 10 3.20 -4.24 0.72
N ALA A 11 3.27 -5.57 0.63
CA ALA A 11 4.52 -6.31 0.87
C ALA A 11 5.63 -5.92 -0.14
N ILE A 12 5.29 -5.75 -1.42
CA ILE A 12 6.24 -5.30 -2.44
C ILE A 12 6.64 -3.85 -2.19
N ALA A 13 5.69 -2.96 -1.84
CA ALA A 13 5.97 -1.56 -1.56
C ALA A 13 6.93 -1.40 -0.36
N VAL A 14 6.71 -2.16 0.71
CA VAL A 14 7.59 -2.18 1.90
C VAL A 14 8.99 -2.66 1.51
N ARG A 15 9.10 -3.75 0.76
CA ARG A 15 10.41 -4.28 0.34
C ARG A 15 11.19 -3.29 -0.51
N LEU A 16 10.53 -2.62 -1.46
CA LEU A 16 11.17 -1.61 -2.31
C LEU A 16 11.56 -0.36 -1.50
N ALA A 17 10.76 0.04 -0.51
CA ALA A 17 11.08 1.16 0.37
C ALA A 17 12.29 0.86 1.27
N GLU A 18 12.44 -0.38 1.77
CA GLU A 18 13.65 -0.82 2.50
C GLU A 18 14.92 -0.70 1.66
N GLU A 19 14.81 -0.89 0.35
CA GLU A 19 15.91 -0.75 -0.61
C GLU A 19 16.14 0.73 -1.03
N GLY A 20 15.42 1.68 -0.43
CA GLY A 20 15.56 3.11 -0.67
C GLY A 20 14.81 3.63 -1.90
N ALA A 21 13.91 2.83 -2.47
CA ALA A 21 13.11 3.26 -3.61
C ALA A 21 11.95 4.18 -3.18
N ASN A 22 11.68 5.21 -3.98
CA ASN A 22 10.50 6.04 -3.82
C ASN A 22 9.29 5.34 -4.47
N VAL A 23 8.36 4.84 -3.66
CA VAL A 23 7.18 4.10 -4.12
C VAL A 23 5.92 4.96 -3.99
N ALA A 24 5.34 5.38 -5.12
CA ALA A 24 4.03 6.04 -5.13
C ALA A 24 2.91 5.00 -4.97
N ILE A 25 2.09 5.10 -3.92
CA ILE A 25 0.92 4.23 -3.72
C ILE A 25 -0.33 4.88 -4.31
N MET A 26 -1.01 4.15 -5.19
CA MET A 26 -2.33 4.51 -5.72
C MET A 26 -3.33 3.46 -5.27
N ALA A 27 -4.10 3.75 -4.24
CA ALA A 27 -5.23 2.92 -3.82
C ALA A 27 -6.50 3.77 -3.72
N LYS A 28 -7.65 3.11 -3.58
CA LYS A 28 -8.95 3.79 -3.49
C LYS A 28 -9.37 4.11 -2.05
N THR A 29 -8.66 3.59 -1.07
CA THR A 29 -9.03 3.68 0.35
C THR A 29 -8.13 4.68 1.05
N ASP A 30 -8.62 5.89 1.25
CA ASP A 30 -8.00 6.99 2.01
C ASP A 30 -8.53 7.08 3.45
N THR A 31 -9.65 6.41 3.74
CA THR A 31 -10.30 6.35 5.04
C THR A 31 -10.42 4.90 5.53
N PRO A 32 -10.20 4.62 6.83
CA PRO A 32 -10.32 3.27 7.38
C PRO A 32 -11.70 2.67 7.12
N ASN A 33 -11.74 1.60 6.33
CA ASN A 33 -12.98 0.90 6.04
C ASN A 33 -13.16 -0.27 7.02
N PRO A 34 -14.28 -0.35 7.77
CA PRO A 34 -14.47 -1.37 8.80
C PRO A 34 -14.50 -2.81 8.28
N LYS A 35 -14.74 -3.03 6.98
CA LYS A 35 -14.73 -4.36 6.35
C LYS A 35 -13.40 -4.74 5.72
N LEU A 36 -12.44 -3.80 5.68
CA LEU A 36 -11.31 -3.85 4.77
C LEU A 36 -10.04 -3.37 5.48
N PRO A 37 -9.10 -4.27 5.83
CA PRO A 37 -7.86 -3.91 6.54
C PRO A 37 -6.86 -3.16 5.67
N GLY A 38 -6.40 -1.99 6.12
CA GLY A 38 -5.43 -1.15 5.43
C GLY A 38 -6.05 0.11 4.80
N THR A 39 -5.26 1.17 4.74
CA THR A 39 -5.58 2.52 4.22
C THR A 39 -4.27 3.12 3.69
N ILE A 40 -4.34 4.07 2.76
CA ILE A 40 -3.17 4.81 2.26
C ILE A 40 -2.70 5.82 3.30
#